data_AF-A0A0G4I5I6-F1
#
_entry.id   AF-A0A0G4I5I6-F1
#
_cell.length_a   1.000
_cell.length_b   1.000
_cell.length_c   1.000
_cell.angle_alpha   90.00
_cell.angle_beta   90.00
_cell.angle_gamma   90.00
#
_symmetry.space_group_name_H-M   'P 1'
#
loop_
_entity.id
_entity.type
_entity.pdbx_description
1 polymer ?
#
loop_
_entity_poly.entity_id
_entity_poly.type
_entity_poly.pdbx_seq_one_letter_code
_entity_poly.pdbx_strand_id
1 'polypeptide(L)'
;MEQFFKRTTSNTLPEDTTRLFFKRTTSNTLPEDTAGFPVYFQDFTCLHQRLPKKGRTPEKDALFKEGLRNLSANYGNSSSQVYFLRCTDVPAELEGVTNKTPYHKRGWTNFESRVGAVKNKRETTHLGPFTGTLEQIPLSPPAFQRLLEEKRPEERSEDNKEGFVVRFTNGKEDRPLVAKLYRDFVLDTQVRGQKEINMWNRSRIDTKEKGEMLGEYFAWMGKQPECQVVEVSLTVCFLNDDSLPPVAAGLRALSSLRKLDLRSNTFGLSSLSALTCLRQLKVGEQRIERRELIF
;
A
#
# COMPACT_ATOMS: atom_id res chain seq x y z
N MET A 1 8.76 -25.85 2.76
CA MET A 1 9.31 -24.76 1.93
C MET A 1 10.03 -25.42 0.75
N GLU A 2 9.27 -25.99 -0.20
CA GLU A 2 9.82 -26.81 -1.28
C GLU A 2 8.87 -26.85 -2.50
N GLN A 3 9.48 -26.81 -3.69
CA GLN A 3 8.99 -27.12 -5.05
C GLN A 3 8.02 -26.16 -5.77
N PHE A 4 8.44 -25.68 -6.96
CA PHE A 4 7.53 -25.23 -8.03
C PHE A 4 7.88 -25.86 -9.41
N PHE A 5 6.95 -26.74 -9.83
CA PHE A 5 6.49 -27.25 -11.14
C PHE A 5 7.43 -27.65 -12.30
N LYS A 6 7.35 -28.95 -12.66
CA LYS A 6 7.20 -29.50 -14.03
C LYS A 6 5.69 -29.82 -14.22
N ARG A 7 5.03 -29.84 -15.39
CA ARG A 7 5.41 -30.16 -16.78
C ARG A 7 4.40 -29.50 -17.76
N THR A 8 4.89 -29.27 -18.99
CA THR A 8 4.24 -28.88 -20.26
C THR A 8 2.98 -29.68 -20.63
N THR A 9 2.01 -29.19 -21.43
CA THR A 9 2.10 -28.95 -22.90
C THR A 9 0.98 -28.06 -23.49
N SER A 10 1.38 -27.16 -24.42
CA SER A 10 0.65 -26.56 -25.57
C SER A 10 -0.61 -25.69 -25.27
N ASN A 11 -0.85 -24.47 -25.78
CA ASN A 11 -0.35 -23.76 -26.96
C ASN A 11 -0.33 -22.23 -26.73
N THR A 12 0.82 -21.63 -27.09
CA THR A 12 1.06 -20.28 -27.63
C THR A 12 0.53 -19.03 -26.90
N LEU A 13 1.34 -18.51 -25.98
CA LEU A 13 1.72 -17.09 -25.90
C LEU A 13 3.26 -17.03 -26.01
N PRO A 14 3.88 -15.93 -26.51
CA PRO A 14 5.33 -15.87 -26.66
C PRO A 14 6.00 -16.02 -25.29
N GLU A 15 6.70 -17.15 -25.07
CA GLU A 15 7.30 -17.55 -23.79
C GLU A 15 8.45 -16.63 -23.31
N ASP A 16 8.81 -15.58 -24.05
CA ASP A 16 10.16 -15.02 -23.97
C ASP A 16 10.32 -13.64 -23.32
N THR A 17 9.27 -12.87 -23.05
CA THR A 17 9.47 -11.56 -22.40
C THR A 17 9.88 -11.69 -20.93
N THR A 18 9.35 -12.69 -20.21
CA THR A 18 9.70 -12.89 -18.79
C THR A 18 11.04 -13.61 -18.63
N ARG A 19 11.42 -14.52 -19.54
CA ARG A 19 12.70 -15.25 -19.44
C ARG A 19 13.93 -14.40 -19.76
N LEU A 20 13.77 -13.34 -20.55
CA LEU A 20 14.87 -12.42 -20.88
C LEU A 20 15.36 -11.62 -19.67
N PHE A 21 14.49 -11.34 -18.68
CA PHE A 21 14.84 -10.53 -17.50
C PHE A 21 14.94 -11.33 -16.20
N PHE A 22 14.38 -12.54 -16.15
CA PHE A 22 14.40 -13.37 -14.94
C PHE A 22 15.26 -14.62 -15.16
N LYS A 23 16.51 -14.57 -14.67
CA LYS A 23 17.42 -15.71 -14.71
C LYS A 23 17.12 -16.64 -13.54
N ARG A 24 16.57 -17.82 -13.81
CA ARG A 24 16.35 -18.86 -12.81
C ARG A 24 17.71 -19.36 -12.30
N THR A 25 17.99 -19.20 -11.02
CA THR A 25 19.17 -19.80 -10.38
C THR A 25 18.85 -21.22 -9.90
N THR A 26 19.83 -22.11 -9.97
CA THR A 26 19.72 -23.50 -9.46
C THR A 26 20.13 -23.62 -7.99
N SER A 27 20.71 -22.58 -7.41
CA SER A 27 21.07 -22.48 -6.00
C SER A 27 20.04 -21.63 -5.23
N ASN A 28 19.59 -22.12 -4.07
CA ASN A 28 18.74 -21.39 -3.12
C ASN A 28 19.52 -20.35 -2.29
N THR A 29 20.77 -20.07 -2.65
CA THR A 29 21.62 -19.08 -1.99
C THR A 29 21.61 -17.78 -2.78
N LEU A 30 21.33 -16.68 -2.09
CA LEU A 30 21.53 -15.33 -2.63
C LEU A 30 23.03 -15.13 -2.93
N PRO A 31 23.40 -14.33 -3.94
CA PRO A 31 24.79 -13.91 -4.15
C PRO A 31 25.37 -13.22 -2.90
N GLU A 32 26.68 -13.30 -2.70
CA GLU A 32 27.37 -12.61 -1.59
C GLU A 32 27.20 -11.09 -1.64
N ASP A 33 27.01 -10.54 -2.84
CA ASP A 33 26.63 -9.14 -3.08
C ASP A 33 25.21 -9.09 -3.68
N THR A 34 24.24 -8.72 -2.84
CA THR A 34 22.84 -8.55 -3.25
C THR A 34 22.54 -7.14 -3.74
N ALA A 35 23.51 -6.24 -3.82
CA ALA A 35 23.30 -4.91 -4.38
C ALA A 35 22.87 -5.04 -5.85
N GLY A 36 21.64 -4.64 -6.16
CA GLY A 36 21.08 -4.76 -7.51
C GLY A 36 20.46 -6.13 -7.83
N PHE A 37 20.32 -7.02 -6.85
CA PHE A 37 19.52 -8.25 -6.96
C PHE A 37 18.17 -8.04 -6.26
N PRO A 38 17.15 -7.51 -6.97
CA PRO A 38 15.84 -7.29 -6.38
C PRO A 38 15.24 -8.62 -5.89
N VAL A 39 14.80 -8.64 -4.64
CA VAL A 39 13.99 -9.76 -4.12
C VAL A 39 12.55 -9.51 -4.55
N TYR A 40 12.02 -10.42 -5.37
CA TYR A 40 10.63 -10.38 -5.81
C TYR A 40 9.77 -11.29 -4.93
N PHE A 41 8.81 -10.68 -4.24
CA PHE A 41 7.75 -11.42 -3.56
C PHE A 41 6.49 -11.46 -4.44
N GLN A 42 6.05 -12.66 -4.80
CA GLN A 42 4.80 -12.88 -5.55
C GLN A 42 3.76 -13.54 -4.63
N ASP A 43 2.77 -12.76 -4.20
CA ASP A 43 1.72 -13.17 -3.23
C ASP A 43 1.01 -14.47 -3.65
N PHE A 44 0.29 -14.42 -4.77
CA PHE A 44 -0.85 -15.31 -4.95
C PHE A 44 -0.46 -16.74 -5.35
N THR A 45 0.74 -16.88 -5.94
CA THR A 45 1.31 -18.17 -6.31
C THR A 45 1.85 -18.92 -5.09
N CYS A 46 2.15 -18.23 -3.99
CA CYS A 46 2.80 -18.84 -2.83
C CYS A 46 1.81 -19.34 -1.76
N LEU A 47 0.54 -18.94 -1.83
CA LEU A 47 -0.49 -19.34 -0.86
C LEU A 47 -1.46 -20.39 -1.44
N HIS A 48 -1.86 -21.36 -0.61
CA HIS A 48 -2.86 -22.35 -1.01
C HIS A 48 -4.18 -21.65 -1.36
N GLN A 49 -4.58 -21.68 -2.63
CA GLN A 49 -5.84 -21.09 -3.08
C GLN A 49 -7.01 -22.04 -2.87
N ARG A 50 -8.20 -21.49 -2.58
CA ARG A 50 -9.44 -22.26 -2.51
C ARG A 50 -9.85 -22.67 -3.92
N LEU A 51 -9.73 -23.95 -4.26
CA LEU A 51 -10.20 -24.48 -5.54
C LEU A 51 -11.74 -24.65 -5.50
N PRO A 52 -12.48 -24.23 -6.55
CA PRO A 52 -13.95 -24.25 -6.56
C PRO A 52 -14.60 -25.59 -6.20
N LYS A 53 -13.93 -26.71 -6.51
CA LYS A 53 -14.44 -28.07 -6.28
C LYS A 53 -13.78 -28.83 -5.13
N LYS A 54 -12.64 -28.36 -4.61
CA LYS A 54 -11.82 -29.11 -3.62
C LYS A 54 -11.62 -28.38 -2.29
N GLY A 55 -11.92 -27.09 -2.22
CA GLY A 55 -11.64 -26.29 -1.02
C GLY A 55 -10.16 -26.31 -0.63
N ARG A 56 -9.86 -25.96 0.63
CA ARG A 56 -8.55 -26.17 1.27
C ARG A 56 -8.70 -27.29 2.31
N THR A 57 -7.67 -28.12 2.47
CA THR A 57 -7.60 -29.04 3.62
C THR A 57 -7.32 -28.24 4.90
N PRO A 58 -7.55 -28.79 6.10
CA PRO A 58 -7.25 -28.11 7.35
C PRO A 58 -5.79 -27.61 7.44
N GLU A 59 -4.83 -28.41 6.98
CA GLU A 59 -3.40 -28.08 6.96
C GLU A 59 -3.12 -26.92 6.00
N LYS A 60 -3.74 -26.95 4.80
CA LYS A 60 -3.64 -25.86 3.82
C LYS A 60 -4.28 -24.58 4.34
N ASP A 61 -5.36 -24.69 5.10
CA ASP A 61 -6.01 -23.54 5.72
C ASP A 61 -5.14 -22.95 6.85
N ALA A 62 -4.51 -23.80 7.67
CA ALA A 62 -3.56 -23.38 8.69
C ALA A 62 -2.35 -22.65 8.08
N LEU A 63 -1.70 -23.23 7.06
CA LEU A 63 -0.56 -22.62 6.37
C LEU A 63 -0.94 -21.31 5.67
N PHE A 64 -2.13 -21.24 5.06
CA PHE A 64 -2.62 -20.00 4.48
C PHE A 64 -2.81 -18.91 5.55
N LYS A 65 -3.43 -19.24 6.68
CA LYS A 65 -3.61 -18.32 7.81
C LYS A 65 -2.28 -17.88 8.40
N GLU A 66 -1.29 -18.78 8.47
CA GLU A 66 0.06 -18.47 8.89
C GLU A 66 0.76 -17.50 7.91
N GLY A 67 0.61 -17.72 6.60
CA GLY A 67 1.08 -16.79 5.58
C GLY A 67 0.49 -15.39 5.74
N LEU A 68 -0.82 -15.29 6.00
CA LEU A 68 -1.50 -14.00 6.25
C LEU A 68 -1.04 -13.30 7.53
N ARG A 69 -0.57 -14.04 8.54
CA ARG A 69 0.00 -13.42 9.76
C ARG A 69 1.34 -12.73 9.51
N ASN A 70 2.06 -13.14 8.48
CA ASN A 70 3.38 -12.61 8.13
C ASN A 70 3.33 -11.50 7.05
N LEU A 71 2.16 -10.93 6.78
CA LEU A 71 2.01 -9.89 5.75
C LEU A 71 2.85 -8.65 6.05
N SER A 72 2.98 -8.22 7.31
CA SER A 72 3.84 -7.09 7.65
C SER A 72 5.31 -7.35 7.33
N ALA A 73 5.80 -8.58 7.50
CA ALA A 73 7.16 -8.94 7.09
C ALA A 73 7.34 -8.94 5.56
N ASN A 74 6.35 -9.46 4.83
CA ASN A 74 6.42 -9.59 3.36
C ASN A 74 6.23 -8.24 2.65
N TYR A 75 5.23 -7.47 3.06
CA TYR A 75 4.83 -6.22 2.42
C TYR A 75 5.45 -4.97 3.05
N GLY A 76 5.80 -5.05 4.34
CA GLY A 76 6.22 -3.91 5.15
C GLY A 76 7.71 -3.65 5.17
N ASN A 77 8.50 -4.47 4.47
CA ASN A 77 9.93 -4.28 4.37
C ASN A 77 10.23 -2.96 3.64
N SER A 78 10.81 -1.99 4.36
CA SER A 78 11.16 -0.65 3.86
C SER A 78 12.52 -0.57 3.17
N SER A 79 13.23 -1.70 3.02
CA SER A 79 14.48 -1.75 2.28
C SER A 79 14.26 -1.38 0.82
N SER A 80 15.11 -0.50 0.30
CA SER A 80 15.15 -0.14 -1.12
C SER A 80 15.55 -1.29 -2.04
N GLN A 81 15.96 -2.43 -1.49
CA GLN A 81 16.28 -3.65 -2.23
C GLN A 81 15.07 -4.59 -2.38
N VAL A 82 13.93 -4.30 -1.73
CA VAL A 82 12.73 -5.15 -1.77
C VAL A 82 11.63 -4.50 -2.59
N TYR A 83 11.41 -5.06 -3.78
CA TYR A 83 10.49 -4.54 -4.76
C TYR A 83 9.10 -5.16 -4.63
N PHE A 84 8.08 -4.31 -4.69
CA PHE A 84 6.69 -4.71 -4.70
C PHE A 84 6.20 -4.89 -6.14
N LEU A 85 6.11 -6.15 -6.57
CA LEU A 85 5.60 -6.50 -7.89
C LEU A 85 4.09 -6.71 -7.85
N ARG A 86 3.36 -5.97 -8.69
CA ARG A 86 1.90 -6.02 -8.76
C ARG A 86 1.44 -6.33 -10.19
N CYS A 87 0.77 -7.45 -10.38
CA CYS A 87 0.11 -7.76 -11.65
C CYS A 87 -1.31 -7.20 -11.65
N THR A 88 -1.54 -6.11 -12.38
CA THR A 88 -2.84 -5.44 -12.46
C THR A 88 -3.68 -5.90 -13.63
N ASP A 89 -3.06 -6.55 -14.62
CA ASP A 89 -3.78 -7.12 -15.75
C ASP A 89 -4.57 -8.36 -15.33
N VAL A 90 -5.87 -8.35 -15.60
CA VAL A 90 -6.77 -9.48 -15.34
C VAL A 90 -7.07 -10.10 -16.69
N PRO A 91 -6.68 -11.36 -16.96
CA PRO A 91 -6.91 -12.00 -18.25
C PRO A 91 -8.39 -12.45 -18.38
N ALA A 92 -9.32 -11.51 -18.39
CA ALA A 92 -10.76 -11.75 -18.34
C ALA A 92 -11.29 -12.51 -19.57
N GLU A 93 -10.57 -12.44 -20.68
CA GLU A 93 -10.93 -13.11 -21.94
C GLU A 93 -10.48 -14.57 -22.01
N LEU A 94 -9.58 -15.01 -21.12
CA LEU A 94 -9.08 -16.39 -21.16
C LEU A 94 -10.13 -17.38 -20.65
N GLU A 95 -10.27 -18.49 -21.37
CA GLU A 95 -11.13 -19.60 -20.97
C GLU A 95 -10.66 -20.18 -19.62
N GLY A 96 -11.61 -20.47 -18.72
CA GLY A 96 -11.34 -20.97 -17.38
C GLY A 96 -11.06 -19.91 -16.32
N VAL A 97 -10.94 -18.62 -16.68
CA VAL A 97 -10.85 -17.54 -15.70
C VAL A 97 -12.22 -17.28 -15.08
N THR A 98 -12.36 -17.70 -13.83
CA THR A 98 -13.63 -17.65 -13.08
C THR A 98 -13.91 -16.28 -12.45
N ASN A 99 -12.87 -15.51 -12.12
CA ASN A 99 -13.02 -14.16 -11.59
C ASN A 99 -12.55 -13.13 -12.61
N LYS A 100 -13.50 -12.52 -13.31
CA LYS A 100 -13.28 -11.45 -14.30
C LYS A 100 -13.39 -10.04 -13.72
N THR A 101 -13.55 -9.90 -12.40
CA THR A 101 -13.68 -8.60 -11.72
C THR A 101 -12.44 -7.74 -12.00
N PRO A 102 -12.55 -6.45 -12.36
CA PRO A 102 -11.38 -5.58 -12.54
C PRO A 102 -10.49 -5.53 -11.30
N TYR A 103 -9.17 -5.42 -11.47
CA TYR A 103 -8.21 -5.46 -10.35
C TYR A 103 -8.59 -4.51 -9.22
N HIS A 104 -8.85 -3.23 -9.50
CA HIS A 104 -9.18 -2.22 -8.49
C HIS A 104 -10.53 -2.42 -7.77
N LYS A 105 -11.41 -3.30 -8.27
CA LYS A 105 -12.67 -3.64 -7.61
C LYS A 105 -12.55 -4.84 -6.67
N ARG A 106 -11.41 -5.53 -6.60
CA ARG A 106 -11.25 -6.72 -5.74
C ARG A 106 -10.83 -6.33 -4.32
N GLY A 107 -11.26 -7.11 -3.35
CA GLY A 107 -10.92 -6.91 -1.93
C GLY A 107 -9.44 -6.93 -1.64
N TRP A 108 -8.77 -8.02 -2.04
CA TRP A 108 -7.34 -8.21 -1.73
C TRP A 108 -6.43 -7.23 -2.45
N THR A 109 -6.76 -6.87 -3.69
CA THR A 109 -6.00 -5.91 -4.48
C THR A 109 -6.12 -4.49 -3.94
N ASN A 110 -7.23 -4.15 -3.27
CA ASN A 110 -7.35 -2.91 -2.51
C ASN A 110 -6.40 -2.91 -1.31
N PHE A 111 -6.32 -4.02 -0.57
CA PHE A 111 -5.30 -4.17 0.48
C PHE A 111 -3.88 -4.01 -0.09
N GLU A 112 -3.53 -4.76 -1.15
CA GLU A 112 -2.24 -4.69 -1.84
C GLU A 112 -1.89 -3.26 -2.31
N SER A 113 -2.90 -2.53 -2.77
CA SER A 113 -2.73 -1.15 -3.23
C SER A 113 -2.41 -0.20 -2.06
N ARG A 114 -3.04 -0.39 -0.90
CA ARG A 114 -2.77 0.44 0.29
C ARG A 114 -1.46 0.10 0.98
N VAL A 115 -1.07 -1.17 1.03
CA VAL A 115 0.27 -1.54 1.54
C VAL A 115 1.37 -1.10 0.56
N GLY A 116 1.13 -1.15 -0.75
CA GLY A 116 2.07 -0.60 -1.73
C GLY A 116 2.23 0.92 -1.63
N ALA A 117 1.20 1.65 -1.17
CA ALA A 117 1.25 3.11 -0.99
C ALA A 117 2.29 3.57 0.04
N VAL A 118 2.67 2.70 0.98
CA VAL A 118 3.72 3.01 1.96
C VAL A 118 5.14 2.70 1.45
N LYS A 119 5.29 2.22 0.22
CA LYS A 119 6.61 2.01 -0.42
C LYS A 119 6.99 3.19 -1.30
N ASN A 120 8.28 3.32 -1.61
CA ASN A 120 8.70 4.28 -2.62
C ASN A 120 8.15 3.85 -3.99
N LYS A 121 7.76 4.81 -4.84
CA LYS A 121 7.34 4.52 -6.22
C LYS A 121 8.41 3.75 -7.00
N ARG A 122 9.70 4.01 -6.74
CA ARG A 122 10.83 3.30 -7.36
C ARG A 122 10.94 1.83 -6.94
N GLU A 123 10.36 1.48 -5.80
CA GLU A 123 10.35 0.13 -5.24
C GLU A 123 9.05 -0.61 -5.58
N THR A 124 8.20 -0.05 -6.44
CA THR A 124 6.95 -0.67 -6.89
C THR A 124 7.00 -0.86 -8.40
N THR A 125 6.68 -2.07 -8.86
CA THR A 125 6.61 -2.40 -10.29
C THR A 125 5.23 -2.92 -10.62
N HIS A 126 4.62 -2.37 -11.67
CA HIS A 126 3.30 -2.77 -12.14
C HIS A 126 3.43 -3.55 -13.46
N LEU A 127 2.83 -4.74 -13.50
CA LEU A 127 2.70 -5.55 -14.71
C LEU A 127 1.24 -5.51 -15.16
N GLY A 128 0.98 -4.76 -16.23
CA GLY A 128 -0.36 -4.50 -16.74
C GLY A 128 -0.69 -3.01 -16.82
N PRO A 129 -1.83 -2.65 -17.43
CA PRO A 129 -2.23 -1.27 -17.56
C PRO A 129 -2.46 -0.66 -16.17
N PHE A 130 -1.87 0.52 -15.96
CA PHE A 130 -2.10 1.32 -14.77
C PHE A 130 -3.35 2.17 -15.01
N THR A 131 -4.50 1.72 -14.52
CA THR A 131 -5.68 2.59 -14.46
C THR A 131 -5.41 3.66 -13.40
N GLY A 132 -5.55 4.94 -13.74
CA GLY A 132 -5.16 6.10 -12.89
C GLY A 132 -5.76 6.15 -11.48
N THR A 133 -6.68 5.26 -11.14
CA THR A 133 -7.24 5.01 -9.80
C THR A 133 -6.29 4.26 -8.83
N LEU A 134 -5.12 3.82 -9.30
CA LEU A 134 -4.18 3.01 -8.52
C LEU A 134 -3.10 3.81 -7.77
N GLU A 135 -2.91 5.11 -8.06
CA GLU A 135 -2.10 5.99 -7.19
C GLU A 135 -2.90 6.25 -5.91
N GLN A 136 -2.62 5.46 -4.89
CA GLN A 136 -3.36 5.50 -3.64
C GLN A 136 -2.49 6.09 -2.55
N ILE A 137 -3.01 7.12 -1.89
CA ILE A 137 -2.52 7.61 -0.61
C ILE A 137 -2.84 6.54 0.44
N PRO A 138 -1.98 6.30 1.44
CA PRO A 138 -2.31 5.41 2.55
C PRO A 138 -3.59 5.90 3.24
N LEU A 139 -4.50 4.97 3.54
CA LEU A 139 -5.73 5.27 4.28
C LEU A 139 -5.54 4.99 5.76
N SER A 140 -6.22 5.75 6.61
CA SER A 140 -6.40 5.34 8.01
C SER A 140 -7.06 3.95 8.06
N PRO A 141 -6.73 3.06 9.02
CA PRO A 141 -7.42 1.79 9.13
C PRO A 141 -8.95 1.92 9.21
N PRO A 142 -9.54 2.91 9.91
CA PRO A 142 -10.97 3.19 9.83
C PRO A 142 -11.45 3.58 8.42
N ALA A 143 -10.71 4.43 7.68
CA ALA A 143 -11.07 4.81 6.32
C ALA A 143 -11.02 3.63 5.35
N PHE A 144 -10.02 2.76 5.50
CA PHE A 144 -9.94 1.53 4.72
C PHE A 144 -11.11 0.59 5.02
N GLN A 145 -11.49 0.43 6.30
CA GLN A 145 -12.68 -0.34 6.65
C GLN A 145 -13.95 0.24 5.99
N ARG A 146 -14.15 1.56 6.04
CA ARG A 146 -15.30 2.23 5.38
C ARG A 146 -15.32 1.95 3.87
N LEU A 147 -14.16 1.98 3.20
CA LEU A 147 -14.05 1.64 1.78
C LEU A 147 -14.51 0.20 1.48
N LEU A 148 -14.14 -0.77 2.33
CA LEU A 148 -14.55 -2.17 2.15
C LEU A 148 -16.06 -2.39 2.36
N GLU A 149 -16.68 -1.52 3.16
CA GLU A 149 -18.11 -1.56 3.50
C GLU A 149 -18.97 -0.65 2.61
N GLU A 150 -18.35 0.17 1.75
CA GLU A 150 -19.03 1.13 0.89
C GLU A 150 -19.94 0.42 -0.12
N LYS A 151 -21.19 0.87 -0.18
CA LYS A 151 -22.22 0.39 -1.11
C LYS A 151 -22.66 1.51 -2.03
N ARG A 152 -22.75 1.19 -3.32
CA ARG A 152 -23.17 2.10 -4.38
C ARG A 152 -24.29 1.46 -5.21
N PRO A 153 -25.45 2.11 -5.42
CA PRO A 153 -26.55 1.55 -6.20
C PRO A 153 -26.14 1.11 -7.61
N GLU A 154 -25.27 1.88 -8.27
CA GLU A 154 -24.75 1.60 -9.60
C GLU A 154 -23.81 0.38 -9.66
N GLU A 155 -23.30 -0.08 -8.52
CA GLU A 155 -22.50 -1.32 -8.43
C GLU A 155 -23.36 -2.57 -8.28
N ARG A 156 -24.69 -2.44 -8.17
CA ARG A 156 -25.61 -3.59 -8.10
C ARG A 156 -25.69 -4.29 -9.45
N SER A 157 -25.37 -5.57 -9.44
CA SER A 157 -25.50 -6.48 -10.58
C SER A 157 -25.91 -7.86 -10.07
N GLU A 158 -26.26 -8.79 -10.96
CA GLU A 158 -26.55 -10.18 -10.57
C GLU A 158 -25.41 -10.78 -9.72
N ASP A 159 -24.16 -10.50 -10.09
CA ASP A 159 -22.96 -10.96 -9.37
C ASP A 159 -22.58 -10.11 -8.13
N ASN A 160 -23.29 -9.01 -7.86
CA ASN A 160 -23.03 -8.10 -6.73
C ASN A 160 -24.35 -7.50 -6.22
N LYS A 161 -25.24 -8.35 -5.74
CA LYS A 161 -26.60 -7.96 -5.34
C LYS A 161 -26.63 -6.88 -4.26
N GLU A 162 -25.62 -6.84 -3.41
CA GLU A 162 -25.51 -5.84 -2.33
C GLU A 162 -24.96 -4.49 -2.79
N GLY A 163 -24.36 -4.42 -3.99
CA GLY A 163 -23.80 -3.19 -4.55
C GLY A 163 -22.52 -2.72 -3.86
N PHE A 164 -21.70 -3.62 -3.30
CA PHE A 164 -20.42 -3.19 -2.72
C PHE A 164 -19.47 -2.67 -3.80
N VAL A 165 -18.79 -1.55 -3.51
CA VAL A 165 -17.73 -1.00 -4.36
C VAL A 165 -16.56 -1.97 -4.45
N VAL A 166 -16.16 -2.50 -3.29
CA VAL A 166 -15.11 -3.51 -3.18
C VAL A 166 -15.75 -4.90 -3.10
N ARG A 167 -15.39 -5.76 -4.06
CA ARG A 167 -15.94 -7.09 -4.27
C ARG A 167 -14.98 -8.17 -3.78
N PHE A 168 -15.50 -9.12 -3.01
CA PHE A 168 -14.78 -10.31 -2.55
C PHE A 168 -15.44 -11.55 -3.12
N THR A 169 -14.65 -12.46 -3.68
CA THR A 169 -15.14 -13.69 -4.30
C THR A 169 -15.67 -14.71 -3.30
N ASN A 170 -15.26 -14.65 -2.02
CA ASN A 170 -15.76 -15.54 -0.96
C ASN A 170 -16.80 -14.89 -0.04
N GLY A 171 -17.36 -13.72 -0.40
CA GLY A 171 -18.44 -13.09 0.37
C GLY A 171 -17.97 -12.09 1.44
N LYS A 172 -18.81 -11.86 2.47
CA LYS A 172 -18.60 -10.83 3.52
C LYS A 172 -17.52 -11.17 4.53
N GLU A 173 -17.27 -12.46 4.77
CA GLU A 173 -16.39 -12.94 5.84
C GLU A 173 -14.94 -12.43 5.70
N ASP A 174 -14.50 -12.16 4.47
CA ASP A 174 -13.16 -11.65 4.21
C ASP A 174 -13.01 -10.16 4.59
N ARG A 175 -14.09 -9.34 4.60
CA ARG A 175 -13.96 -7.90 4.85
C ARG A 175 -13.41 -7.57 6.24
N PRO A 176 -13.98 -8.10 7.34
CA PRO A 176 -13.43 -7.88 8.68
C PRO A 176 -11.98 -8.38 8.79
N LEU A 177 -11.67 -9.53 8.17
CA LEU A 177 -10.32 -10.07 8.15
C LEU A 177 -9.35 -9.14 7.43
N VAL A 178 -9.67 -8.68 6.22
CA VAL A 178 -8.80 -7.78 5.44
C VAL A 178 -8.65 -6.42 6.12
N ALA A 179 -9.72 -5.88 6.71
CA ALA A 179 -9.64 -4.65 7.51
C ALA A 179 -8.68 -4.82 8.70
N LYS A 180 -8.77 -5.95 9.41
CA LYS A 180 -7.87 -6.28 10.52
C LYS A 180 -6.42 -6.42 10.04
N LEU A 181 -6.17 -7.17 8.95
CA LEU A 181 -4.82 -7.35 8.41
C LEU A 181 -4.20 -6.01 8.00
N TYR A 182 -4.97 -5.09 7.40
CA TYR A 182 -4.50 -3.75 7.09
C TYR A 182 -4.16 -2.94 8.34
N ARG A 183 -5.01 -3.00 9.36
CA ARG A 183 -4.74 -2.33 10.64
C ARG A 183 -3.44 -2.84 11.26
N ASP A 184 -3.28 -4.16 11.35
CA ASP A 184 -2.10 -4.80 11.92
C ASP A 184 -0.84 -4.40 11.12
N PHE A 185 -0.93 -4.40 9.79
CA PHE A 185 0.14 -3.91 8.90
C PHE A 185 0.56 -2.47 9.19
N VAL A 186 -0.40 -1.53 9.30
CA VAL A 186 -0.09 -0.12 9.56
C VAL A 186 0.55 0.04 10.95
N LEU A 187 0.07 -0.69 11.95
CA LEU A 187 0.66 -0.69 13.29
C LEU A 187 2.11 -1.15 13.26
N ASP A 188 2.39 -2.27 12.60
CA ASP A 188 3.73 -2.85 12.55
C ASP A 188 4.73 -2.01 11.75
N THR A 189 4.28 -1.38 10.66
CA THR A 189 5.19 -0.76 9.69
C THR A 189 5.30 0.76 9.85
N GLN A 190 4.28 1.42 10.38
CA GLN A 190 4.24 2.89 10.44
C GLN A 190 4.13 3.43 11.88
N VAL A 191 3.76 2.60 12.87
CA VAL A 191 3.56 3.07 14.25
C VAL A 191 4.62 2.50 15.20
N ARG A 192 4.65 1.18 15.37
CA ARG A 192 5.49 0.50 16.36
C ARG A 192 6.97 0.65 16.01
N GLY A 193 7.74 1.22 16.92
CA GLY A 193 9.18 1.42 16.76
C GLY A 193 9.58 2.44 15.70
N GLN A 194 8.62 3.07 15.01
CA GLN A 194 8.91 4.04 13.96
C GLN A 194 9.20 5.42 14.54
N LYS A 195 10.35 5.97 14.13
CA LYS A 195 10.79 7.32 14.49
C LYS A 195 10.62 8.31 13.33
N GLU A 196 10.67 7.82 12.11
CA GLU A 196 10.60 8.65 10.90
C GLU A 196 9.50 8.12 9.99
N ILE A 197 8.70 9.03 9.44
CA ILE A 197 7.79 8.74 8.32
C ILE A 197 8.26 9.53 7.11
N ASN A 198 8.83 8.82 6.14
CA ASN A 198 9.29 9.41 4.90
C ASN A 198 8.23 9.20 3.81
N MET A 199 7.68 10.25 3.23
CA MET A 199 6.72 10.20 2.12
C MET A 199 7.29 10.76 0.81
N TRP A 200 8.61 10.91 0.72
CA TRP A 200 9.30 11.53 -0.41
C TRP A 200 8.86 10.93 -1.74
N ASN A 201 8.23 11.76 -2.58
CA ASN A 201 7.74 11.41 -3.91
C ASN A 201 6.85 10.13 -3.94
N ARG A 202 6.21 9.77 -2.81
CA ARG A 202 5.39 8.54 -2.72
C ARG A 202 4.01 8.71 -3.34
N SER A 203 3.41 9.88 -3.20
CA SER A 203 2.05 10.16 -3.67
C SER A 203 1.89 11.63 -4.03
N ARG A 204 1.01 11.90 -5.00
CA ARG A 204 0.62 13.24 -5.41
C ARG A 204 -0.62 13.66 -4.63
N ILE A 205 -0.47 14.64 -3.73
CA ILE A 205 -1.45 15.08 -2.74
C ILE A 205 -1.88 16.51 -3.06
N ASP A 206 -2.42 16.70 -4.26
CA ASP A 206 -2.70 18.00 -4.86
C ASP A 206 -4.18 18.40 -4.82
N THR A 207 -4.98 17.69 -4.03
CA THR A 207 -6.39 18.02 -3.81
C THR A 207 -6.72 18.01 -2.33
N LYS A 208 -7.77 18.75 -1.95
CA LYS A 208 -8.25 18.79 -0.57
C LYS A 208 -8.57 17.41 -0.03
N GLU A 209 -9.27 16.59 -0.82
CA GLU A 209 -9.71 15.24 -0.43
C GLU A 209 -8.51 14.34 -0.15
N LYS A 210 -7.47 14.44 -0.98
CA LYS A 210 -6.21 13.73 -0.80
C LYS A 210 -5.48 14.18 0.47
N GLY A 211 -5.49 15.49 0.74
CA GLY A 211 -4.97 16.06 1.98
C GLY A 211 -5.74 15.58 3.21
N GLU A 212 -7.07 15.46 3.13
CA GLU A 212 -7.93 14.91 4.17
C GLU A 212 -7.65 13.43 4.43
N MET A 213 -7.46 12.63 3.38
CA MET A 213 -7.07 11.21 3.51
C MET A 213 -5.75 11.07 4.28
N LEU A 214 -4.72 11.82 3.90
CA LEU A 214 -3.42 11.76 4.59
C LEU A 214 -3.49 12.38 6.00
N GLY A 215 -4.25 13.45 6.18
CA GLY A 215 -4.50 14.06 7.49
C GLY A 215 -5.17 13.08 8.45
N GLU A 216 -6.22 12.37 8.01
CA GLU A 216 -6.88 11.33 8.80
C GLU A 216 -5.91 10.19 9.14
N TYR A 217 -5.03 9.83 8.21
CA TYR A 217 -4.00 8.83 8.43
C TYR A 217 -3.06 9.21 9.58
N PHE A 218 -2.47 10.41 9.55
CA PHE A 218 -1.61 10.89 10.62
C PHE A 218 -2.37 11.07 11.94
N ALA A 219 -3.61 11.57 11.89
CA ALA A 219 -4.46 11.72 13.06
C ALA A 219 -4.71 10.37 13.75
N TRP A 220 -4.93 9.32 12.97
CA TRP A 220 -5.11 7.97 13.50
C TRP A 220 -3.81 7.42 14.10
N MET A 221 -2.67 7.59 13.41
CA MET A 221 -1.36 7.15 13.92
C MET A 221 -1.02 7.79 15.26
N GLY A 222 -1.20 9.11 15.38
CA GLY A 222 -0.90 9.85 16.62
C GLY A 222 -1.78 9.49 17.82
N LYS A 223 -2.93 8.84 17.59
CA LYS A 223 -3.79 8.30 18.65
C LYS A 223 -3.33 6.94 19.18
N GLN A 224 -2.37 6.29 18.51
CA GLN A 224 -1.87 4.99 18.97
C GLN A 224 -0.88 5.20 20.12
N PRO A 225 -0.99 4.47 21.24
CA PRO A 225 -0.14 4.66 22.40
C PRO A 225 1.34 4.36 22.11
N GLU A 226 1.64 3.52 21.13
CA GLU A 226 3.00 3.17 20.72
C GLU A 226 3.63 4.16 19.73
N CYS A 227 2.90 5.19 19.29
CA CYS A 227 3.38 6.14 18.28
C CYS A 227 4.50 7.03 18.84
N GLN A 228 5.69 6.93 18.25
CA GLN A 228 6.87 7.68 18.66
C GLN A 228 7.55 8.43 17.51
N VAL A 229 6.78 8.72 16.45
CA VAL A 229 7.25 9.46 15.28
C VAL A 229 7.75 10.84 15.69
N VAL A 230 9.03 11.12 15.41
CA VAL A 230 9.70 12.40 15.69
C VAL A 230 9.97 13.20 14.43
N GLU A 231 9.99 12.56 13.27
CA GLU A 231 10.31 13.20 11.98
C GLU A 231 9.30 12.74 10.91
N VAL A 232 8.78 13.71 10.15
CA VAL A 232 7.94 13.45 8.98
C VAL A 232 8.51 14.22 7.80
N SER A 233 8.75 13.54 6.68
CA SER A 233 9.15 14.15 5.42
C SER A 233 8.03 14.01 4.39
N LEU A 234 7.49 15.14 3.92
CA LEU A 234 6.47 15.23 2.86
C LEU A 234 7.04 15.90 1.61
N THR A 235 8.33 15.69 1.35
CA THR A 235 9.06 16.32 0.26
C THR A 235 8.57 15.80 -1.10
N VAL A 236 8.34 16.70 -2.06
CA VAL A 236 7.85 16.32 -3.41
C VAL A 236 6.52 15.54 -3.35
N CYS A 237 5.61 15.93 -2.45
CA CYS A 237 4.26 15.34 -2.37
C CYS A 237 3.20 16.12 -3.16
N PHE A 238 3.58 17.20 -3.86
CA PHE A 238 2.68 18.10 -4.59
C PHE A 238 1.60 18.73 -3.70
N LEU A 239 1.91 18.95 -2.42
CA LEU A 239 1.02 19.68 -1.52
C LEU A 239 0.82 21.11 -2.04
N ASN A 240 -0.42 21.57 -2.03
CA ASN A 240 -0.86 22.89 -2.42
C ASN A 240 -1.71 23.53 -1.32
N ASP A 241 -2.28 24.70 -1.61
CA ASP A 241 -3.02 25.49 -0.63
C ASP A 241 -4.27 24.77 -0.09
N ASP A 242 -4.85 23.87 -0.88
CA ASP A 242 -6.05 23.12 -0.50
C ASP A 242 -5.74 21.86 0.31
N SER A 243 -4.60 21.22 0.05
CA SER A 243 -4.21 19.93 0.64
C SER A 243 -3.34 20.06 1.89
N LEU A 244 -2.56 21.13 2.03
CA LEU A 244 -1.71 21.34 3.21
C LEU A 244 -2.51 21.48 4.52
N PRO A 245 -3.60 22.26 4.59
CA PRO A 245 -4.34 22.44 5.85
C PRO A 245 -4.85 21.15 6.50
N PRO A 246 -5.54 20.22 5.81
CA PRO A 246 -5.98 18.98 6.43
C PRO A 246 -4.81 18.08 6.85
N VAL A 247 -3.69 18.09 6.10
CA VAL A 247 -2.48 17.35 6.50
C VAL A 247 -1.90 17.91 7.80
N ALA A 248 -1.78 19.23 7.92
CA ALA A 248 -1.31 19.89 9.13
C ALA A 248 -2.20 19.57 10.34
N ALA A 249 -3.52 19.59 10.16
CA ALA A 249 -4.47 19.23 11.21
C ALA A 249 -4.27 17.78 11.71
N GLY A 250 -3.94 16.86 10.80
CA GLY A 250 -3.62 15.46 11.13
C GLY A 250 -2.29 15.30 11.88
N LEU A 251 -1.24 15.96 11.39
CA LEU A 251 0.11 15.94 12.00
C LEU A 251 0.11 16.43 13.45
N ARG A 252 -0.84 17.29 13.85
CA ARG A 252 -1.03 17.73 15.24
C ARG A 252 -1.19 16.56 16.23
N ALA A 253 -1.70 15.40 15.78
CA ALA A 253 -1.84 14.24 16.64
C ALA A 253 -0.50 13.55 16.98
N LEU A 254 0.55 13.81 16.20
CA LEU A 254 1.89 13.25 16.43
C LEU A 254 2.59 14.06 17.53
N SER A 255 2.31 13.75 18.79
CA SER A 255 2.80 14.49 19.97
C SER A 255 4.32 14.55 20.09
N SER A 256 5.01 13.53 19.57
CA SER A 256 6.47 13.43 19.55
C SER A 256 7.12 14.10 18.34
N LEU A 257 6.34 14.61 17.38
CA LEU A 257 6.88 15.25 16.17
C LEU A 257 7.74 16.46 16.53
N ARG A 258 8.97 16.47 16.03
CA ARG A 258 9.94 17.56 16.22
C ARG A 258 10.49 18.09 14.91
N LYS A 259 10.43 17.30 13.84
CA LYS A 259 10.90 17.69 12.52
C LYS A 259 9.85 17.48 11.45
N LEU A 260 9.69 18.47 10.58
CA LEU A 260 8.79 18.42 9.43
C LEU A 260 9.47 19.00 8.18
N ASP A 261 9.72 18.14 7.19
CA ASP A 261 10.25 18.56 5.89
C ASP A 261 9.09 18.68 4.87
N LEU A 262 8.87 19.89 4.36
CA LEU A 262 7.84 20.20 3.35
C LEU A 262 8.44 20.68 2.03
N ARG A 263 9.74 20.45 1.78
CA ARG A 263 10.41 20.98 0.60
C ARG A 263 9.80 20.48 -0.71
N SER A 264 9.97 21.28 -1.76
CA SER A 264 9.55 20.92 -3.12
C SER A 264 8.06 20.60 -3.26
N ASN A 265 7.21 21.37 -2.56
CA ASN A 265 5.76 21.38 -2.72
C ASN A 265 5.30 22.70 -3.39
N THR A 266 3.99 22.84 -3.64
CA THR A 266 3.41 23.89 -4.48
C THR A 266 2.46 24.85 -3.75
N PHE A 267 2.44 24.86 -2.40
CA PHE A 267 1.64 25.80 -1.61
C PHE A 267 2.28 27.19 -1.51
N GLY A 268 1.45 28.22 -1.40
CA GLY A 268 1.84 29.61 -1.17
C GLY A 268 2.06 29.94 0.32
N LEU A 269 2.52 31.17 0.57
CA LEU A 269 2.83 31.66 1.93
C LEU A 269 1.57 31.73 2.83
N SER A 270 0.39 31.98 2.27
CA SER A 270 -0.88 32.03 3.01
C SER A 270 -1.17 30.70 3.73
N SER A 271 -0.85 29.59 3.10
CA SER A 271 -1.13 28.24 3.60
C SER A 271 -0.21 27.81 4.74
N LEU A 272 0.93 28.51 4.93
CA LEU A 272 1.81 28.28 6.08
C LEU A 272 1.13 28.58 7.41
N SER A 273 0.09 29.43 7.41
CA SER A 273 -0.72 29.69 8.59
C SER A 273 -1.36 28.41 9.16
N ALA A 274 -1.62 27.39 8.33
CA ALA A 274 -2.14 26.10 8.78
C ALA A 274 -1.14 25.34 9.68
N LEU A 275 0.16 25.59 9.55
CA LEU A 275 1.20 24.96 10.35
C LEU A 275 1.26 25.51 11.78
N THR A 276 0.60 26.64 12.07
CA THR A 276 0.54 27.21 13.43
C THR A 276 -0.14 26.29 14.45
N CYS A 277 -0.90 25.30 13.98
CA CYS A 277 -1.50 24.29 14.84
C CYS A 277 -0.47 23.26 15.36
N LEU A 278 0.73 23.18 14.78
CA LEU A 278 1.80 22.23 15.11
C LEU A 278 2.71 22.74 16.22
N ARG A 279 2.13 22.99 17.40
CA ARG A 279 2.84 23.54 18.58
C ARG A 279 4.00 22.68 19.07
N GLN A 280 4.02 21.41 18.68
CA GLN A 280 5.06 20.45 19.06
C GLN A 280 6.37 20.62 18.29
N LEU A 281 6.34 21.28 17.13
CA LEU A 281 7.55 21.65 16.40
C LEU A 281 8.22 22.80 17.15
N LYS A 282 9.41 22.56 17.69
CA LYS A 282 10.21 23.66 18.26
C LYS A 282 10.68 24.49 17.09
N VAL A 283 10.48 25.80 17.14
CA VAL A 283 11.12 26.74 16.21
C VAL A 283 12.62 26.74 16.53
N GLY A 284 13.34 25.69 16.10
CA GLY A 284 14.80 25.65 16.09
C GLY A 284 15.32 26.51 14.94
N GLU A 285 16.43 27.21 15.15
CA GLU A 285 17.04 28.21 14.26
C GLU A 285 16.78 27.92 12.77
N GLN A 286 15.81 28.65 12.24
CA GLN A 286 15.35 28.47 10.88
C GLN A 286 16.45 28.93 9.92
N ARG A 287 17.02 28.01 9.13
CA ARG A 287 17.59 28.39 7.83
C ARG A 287 16.43 28.69 6.88
N ILE A 288 15.84 29.88 7.00
CA ILE A 288 15.01 30.44 5.93
C ILE A 288 15.94 30.87 4.79
N GLU A 289 16.41 29.90 4.00
CA GLU A 289 16.90 30.18 2.66
C GLU A 289 15.73 29.97 1.69
N ARG A 290 14.78 30.92 1.66
CA ARG A 290 13.73 31.24 0.65
C ARG A 290 13.04 30.12 -0.19
N ARG A 291 13.29 28.84 0.03
CA ARG A 291 12.75 27.65 -0.66
C ARG A 291 12.73 26.40 0.21
N GLU A 292 13.30 26.46 1.43
CA GLU A 292 13.42 25.31 2.32
C GLU A 292 12.87 25.63 3.71
N LEU A 293 11.63 25.22 3.98
CA LEU A 293 11.10 25.20 5.33
C LEU A 293 11.37 23.82 5.91
N ILE A 294 12.40 23.75 6.77
CA ILE A 294 12.65 22.62 7.66
C ILE A 294 12.29 23.12 9.06
N PHE A 295 11.25 22.54 9.64
CA PHE A 295 10.87 22.76 11.04
C PHE A 295 11.41 21.62 11.89
#